data_AF-A0A6J2T2I4-F1
#
_entry.id   AF-A0A6J2T2I4-F1
#
_cell.length_a   1.000
_cell.length_b   1.000
_cell.length_c   1.000
_cell.angle_alpha   90.00
_cell.angle_beta   90.00
_cell.angle_gamma   90.00
#
_symmetry.space_group_name_H-M   'P 1'
#
loop_
_entity.id
_entity.type
_entity.pdbx_description
1 polymer ?
#
loop_
_entity_poly.entity_id
_entity_poly.type
_entity_poly.pdbx_seq_one_letter_code
_entity_poly.pdbx_strand_id
1 'polypeptide(L)'
;MKVSLICALTCWQLVMFAASAPINFNDVQFSPRLLLSRSDGNSFPNLIAVDYAREVLNVLELYHLGPNLVQAKITPSGLLFEMQTDVQAKEVAKTWMQKNGIAKNFDLRQTNQDFYDD
;
A
#
# COMPACT_ATOMS: atom_id res chain seq x y z
N MET A 1 61.83 -13.40 33.71
CA MET A 1 60.60 -12.64 34.04
C MET A 1 59.59 -12.95 32.92
N LYS A 2 58.50 -13.69 33.18
CA LYS A 2 57.15 -13.19 33.56
C LYS A 2 56.56 -12.32 32.41
N VAL A 3 55.38 -12.50 31.80
CA VAL A 3 54.13 -13.28 32.01
C VAL A 3 53.36 -13.36 30.66
N SER A 4 52.46 -14.35 30.53
CA SER A 4 51.43 -14.58 29.50
C SER A 4 50.32 -13.52 29.34
N LEU A 5 49.47 -13.76 28.31
CA LEU A 5 48.11 -13.24 27.99
C LEU A 5 48.09 -11.81 27.41
N ILE A 6 47.35 -11.53 26.33
CA ILE A 6 45.88 -11.50 26.28
C ILE A 6 45.35 -11.84 24.86
N CYS A 7 44.25 -12.61 24.88
CA CYS A 7 43.33 -12.90 23.80
C CYS A 7 42.49 -11.66 23.43
N ALA A 8 42.33 -11.34 22.14
CA ALA A 8 41.27 -10.43 21.69
C ALA A 8 40.76 -10.84 20.30
N LEU A 9 39.62 -11.53 20.33
CA LEU A 9 38.66 -11.59 19.24
C LEU A 9 38.14 -10.19 18.92
N THR A 10 38.02 -9.83 17.65
CA THR A 10 36.86 -9.14 17.02
C THR A 10 37.14 -9.00 15.51
N CYS A 11 36.44 -9.70 14.61
CA CYS A 11 35.06 -9.52 14.12
C CYS A 11 34.93 -8.36 13.09
N TRP A 12 34.29 -8.68 11.95
CA TRP A 12 33.84 -7.85 10.81
C TRP A 12 34.87 -7.73 9.66
N GLN A 13 34.55 -7.93 8.38
CA GLN A 13 33.27 -7.96 7.68
C GLN A 13 33.10 -9.22 6.80
N LEU A 14 32.06 -10.02 7.07
CA LEU A 14 31.36 -10.73 6.00
C LEU A 14 30.30 -9.76 5.48
N VAL A 15 30.51 -9.20 4.29
CA VAL A 15 29.43 -8.53 3.56
C VAL A 15 28.53 -9.64 3.02
N MET A 16 27.63 -10.14 3.86
CA MET A 16 26.50 -10.92 3.36
C MET A 16 25.55 -9.94 2.67
N PHE A 17 25.56 -9.97 1.34
CA PHE A 17 24.42 -9.55 0.54
C PHE A 17 23.20 -10.34 1.05
N ALA A 18 22.33 -9.67 1.82
CA ALA A 18 21.00 -10.18 2.09
C ALA A 18 20.23 -10.15 0.76
N ALA A 19 20.27 -11.25 0.03
CA ALA A 19 19.27 -11.52 -0.98
C ALA A 19 17.93 -11.59 -0.25
N SER A 20 17.14 -10.51 -0.31
CA SER A 20 15.78 -10.51 0.19
C SER A 20 15.06 -11.69 -0.47
N ALA A 21 14.64 -12.66 0.33
CA ALA A 21 13.87 -13.79 -0.16
C ALA A 21 12.69 -13.27 -1.00
N PRO A 22 12.34 -13.93 -2.12
CA PRO A 22 11.19 -13.51 -2.91
C PRO A 22 9.97 -13.46 -1.98
N ILE A 23 9.30 -12.31 -1.94
CA ILE A 23 8.08 -12.14 -1.14
C ILE A 23 7.11 -13.25 -1.57
N ASN A 24 6.85 -14.21 -0.68
CA ASN A 24 5.86 -15.24 -0.90
C ASN A 24 4.48 -14.57 -0.81
N PHE A 25 3.93 -14.18 -1.96
CA PHE A 25 2.63 -13.52 -2.00
C PHE A 25 1.50 -14.42 -1.44
N ASN A 26 1.69 -15.73 -1.25
CA ASN A 26 0.63 -16.60 -0.73
C ASN A 26 0.37 -16.47 0.79
N ASP A 27 1.27 -15.84 1.55
CA ASP A 27 1.14 -15.71 3.02
C ASP A 27 0.66 -14.31 3.46
N VAL A 28 0.40 -13.40 2.53
CA VAL A 28 -0.14 -12.06 2.81
C VAL A 28 -1.64 -12.10 2.54
N GLN A 29 -2.45 -11.96 3.59
CA GLN A 29 -3.89 -11.85 3.46
C GLN A 29 -4.22 -10.58 2.66
N PHE A 30 -4.45 -10.72 1.35
CA PHE A 30 -4.79 -9.59 0.50
C PHE A 30 -6.25 -9.24 0.72
N SER A 31 -6.49 -8.03 1.21
CA SER A 31 -7.83 -7.48 1.30
C SER A 31 -8.26 -6.87 -0.04
N PRO A 32 -9.54 -7.01 -0.42
CA PRO A 32 -10.12 -6.33 -1.58
C PRO A 32 -10.24 -4.80 -1.38
N ARG A 33 -9.84 -4.27 -0.22
CA ARG A 33 -10.02 -2.88 0.17
C ARG A 33 -8.75 -2.07 -0.01
N LEU A 34 -8.95 -0.84 -0.45
CA LEU A 34 -7.93 0.15 -0.72
C LEU A 34 -8.24 1.43 0.06
N LEU A 35 -7.19 2.04 0.59
CA LEU A 35 -7.27 3.35 1.24
C LEU A 35 -6.40 4.33 0.45
N LEU A 36 -7.05 5.33 -0.10
CA LEU A 36 -6.40 6.51 -0.66
C LEU A 36 -6.39 7.60 0.42
N SER A 37 -5.20 7.96 0.87
CA SER A 37 -4.96 8.97 1.89
C SER A 37 -4.26 10.19 1.29
N ARG A 38 -4.51 11.36 1.88
CA ARG A 38 -3.87 12.61 1.50
C ARG A 38 -2.68 12.88 2.39
N SER A 39 -1.50 13.04 1.81
CA SER A 39 -0.28 13.37 2.56
C SER A 39 -0.12 14.87 2.82
N ASP A 40 -0.97 15.72 2.24
CA ASP A 40 -0.99 17.17 2.50
C ASP A 40 -1.86 17.56 3.71
N GLY A 41 -2.48 16.60 4.39
CA GLY A 41 -3.32 16.85 5.57
C GLY A 41 -4.67 17.51 5.28
N ASN A 42 -4.98 17.79 4.02
CA ASN A 42 -6.28 18.33 3.62
C ASN A 42 -7.35 17.23 3.65
N SER A 43 -8.58 17.62 3.96
CA SER A 43 -9.72 16.70 3.86
C SER A 43 -10.01 16.36 2.39
N PHE A 44 -10.64 15.20 2.18
CA PHE A 44 -11.23 14.91 0.88
C PHE A 44 -12.40 15.87 0.61
N PRO A 45 -12.55 16.37 -0.62
CA PRO A 45 -13.69 17.21 -0.98
C PRO A 45 -15.00 16.47 -0.72
N ASN A 46 -16.06 17.22 -0.42
CA ASN A 46 -17.40 16.67 -0.21
C ASN A 46 -18.01 16.20 -1.54
N LEU A 47 -17.55 15.04 -2.00
CA LEU A 47 -17.97 14.36 -3.21
C LEU A 47 -18.53 12.98 -2.85
N ILE A 48 -19.32 12.43 -3.76
CA ILE A 48 -19.80 11.04 -3.65
C ILE A 48 -18.57 10.12 -3.70
N ALA A 49 -18.33 9.37 -2.64
CA ALA A 49 -17.14 8.53 -2.47
C ALA A 49 -16.94 7.55 -3.64
N VAL A 50 -18.04 6.99 -4.15
CA VAL A 50 -18.05 6.06 -5.28
C VAL A 50 -17.52 6.72 -6.56
N ASP A 51 -17.90 7.98 -6.81
CA ASP A 51 -17.44 8.70 -7.99
C ASP A 51 -15.96 9.04 -7.88
N TYR A 52 -15.47 9.34 -6.67
CA TYR A 52 -14.05 9.55 -6.44
C TYR A 52 -13.23 8.27 -6.66
N ALA A 53 -13.72 7.12 -6.19
CA ALA A 53 -13.08 5.83 -6.44
C ALA A 53 -13.04 5.49 -7.94
N ARG A 54 -14.13 5.78 -8.68
CA ARG A 54 -14.15 5.64 -10.14
C ARG A 54 -13.14 6.56 -10.82
N GLU A 55 -13.01 7.80 -10.34
CA GLU A 55 -12.03 8.73 -10.89
C GLU A 55 -10.59 8.25 -10.66
N VAL A 56 -10.30 7.66 -9.50
CA VAL A 56 -9.01 7.00 -9.25
C VAL A 56 -8.76 5.90 -10.29
N LEU A 57 -9.75 5.05 -10.56
CA LEU A 57 -9.63 4.01 -11.58
C LEU A 57 -9.42 4.61 -12.98
N ASN A 58 -10.11 5.70 -13.32
CA ASN A 58 -9.97 6.39 -14.60
C ASN A 58 -8.56 6.96 -14.78
N VAL A 59 -8.04 7.65 -13.76
CA VAL A 59 -6.69 8.23 -13.74
C VAL A 59 -5.62 7.15 -13.87
N LEU A 60 -5.86 5.96 -13.31
CA LEU A 60 -4.99 4.80 -13.46
C LEU A 60 -5.18 4.05 -14.79
N GLU A 61 -6.11 4.48 -15.65
CA GLU A 61 -6.50 3.80 -16.90
C GLU A 61 -7.06 2.39 -16.67
N LEU A 62 -7.63 2.16 -15.48
CA LEU A 62 -8.27 0.91 -15.06
C LEU A 62 -9.81 0.99 -15.16
N TYR A 63 -10.31 1.66 -16.20
CA TYR A 63 -11.76 1.89 -16.42
C TYR A 63 -12.57 0.58 -16.48
N HIS A 64 -11.94 -0.52 -16.92
CA HIS A 64 -12.56 -1.84 -16.97
C HIS A 64 -12.89 -2.42 -15.58
N LEU A 65 -12.27 -1.90 -14.51
CA LEU A 65 -12.56 -2.29 -13.13
C LEU A 65 -13.70 -1.48 -12.50
N GLY A 66 -14.18 -0.41 -13.14
CA GLY A 66 -15.24 0.45 -12.62
C GLY A 66 -16.53 -0.30 -12.24
N PRO A 67 -17.03 -1.27 -13.04
CA PRO A 67 -18.18 -2.10 -12.67
C PRO A 67 -17.95 -3.03 -11.47
N ASN A 68 -16.69 -3.28 -11.10
CA ASN A 68 -16.31 -4.18 -10.00
C ASN A 68 -16.06 -3.42 -8.68
N LEU A 69 -16.29 -2.11 -8.65
CA LEU A 69 -16.27 -1.32 -7.43
C LEU A 69 -17.53 -1.67 -6.60
N VAL A 70 -17.32 -2.28 -5.44
CA VAL A 70 -18.40 -2.75 -4.55
C VAL A 70 -18.97 -1.59 -3.75
N GLN A 71 -18.09 -0.83 -3.10
CA GLN A 71 -18.47 0.28 -2.23
C GLN A 71 -17.31 1.24 -2.01
N ALA A 72 -17.64 2.45 -1.55
CA ALA A 72 -16.67 3.46 -1.18
C ALA A 72 -17.23 4.38 -0.07
N LYS A 73 -16.34 4.84 0.83
CA LYS A 73 -16.65 5.72 1.97
C LYS A 73 -15.52 6.73 2.15
N ILE A 74 -15.86 8.00 2.39
CA ILE A 74 -14.89 8.97 2.91
C ILE A 74 -14.79 8.77 4.42
N THR A 75 -13.59 8.45 4.90
CA THR A 75 -13.25 8.27 6.31
C THR A 75 -12.30 9.38 6.77
N PRO A 76 -12.07 9.55 8.08
CA PRO A 76 -11.04 10.48 8.57
C PRO A 76 -9.65 10.20 7.97
N SER A 77 -9.35 8.93 7.66
CA SER A 77 -8.07 8.49 7.08
C SER A 77 -7.99 8.67 5.56
N GLY A 78 -9.11 8.94 4.89
CA GLY A 78 -9.19 9.16 3.45
C GLY A 78 -10.32 8.39 2.75
N LEU A 79 -10.24 8.25 1.43
CA LEU A 79 -11.17 7.45 0.65
C LEU A 79 -10.87 5.96 0.86
N LEU A 80 -11.76 5.26 1.54
CA LEU A 80 -11.80 3.80 1.60
C LEU A 80 -12.69 3.28 0.48
N PHE A 81 -12.21 2.32 -0.31
CA PHE A 81 -13.01 1.68 -1.35
C PHE A 81 -12.67 0.21 -1.52
N GLU A 82 -13.65 -0.57 -1.97
CA GLU A 82 -13.56 -2.03 -2.06
C GLU A 82 -13.82 -2.49 -3.48
N MET A 83 -12.90 -3.28 -4.01
CA MET A 83 -13.05 -3.99 -5.27
C MET A 83 -13.75 -5.34 -5.05
N GLN A 84 -14.27 -5.94 -6.11
CA GLN A 84 -14.94 -7.23 -6.00
C GLN A 84 -13.99 -8.36 -5.55
N THR A 85 -12.70 -8.24 -5.88
CA THR A 85 -11.67 -9.21 -5.48
C THR A 85 -10.39 -8.53 -5.01
N ASP A 86 -9.63 -9.26 -4.20
CA ASP A 86 -8.29 -8.92 -3.75
C ASP A 86 -7.29 -8.77 -4.91
N VAL A 87 -7.43 -9.60 -5.95
CA VAL A 87 -6.62 -9.53 -7.17
C VAL A 87 -6.81 -8.19 -7.88
N GLN A 88 -8.06 -7.72 -7.99
CA GLN A 88 -8.36 -6.41 -8.59
C GLN A 88 -7.81 -5.28 -7.72
N ALA A 89 -7.98 -5.35 -6.40
CA ALA A 89 -7.41 -4.33 -5.51
C ALA A 89 -5.87 -4.25 -5.62
N LYS A 90 -5.21 -5.40 -5.75
CA LYS A 90 -3.77 -5.50 -5.97
C LYS A 90 -3.34 -4.90 -7.31
N GLU A 91 -4.13 -5.09 -8.36
CA GLU A 91 -3.90 -4.47 -9.66
C GLU A 91 -3.93 -2.94 -9.56
N VAL A 92 -4.92 -2.38 -8.87
CA VAL A 92 -5.02 -0.93 -8.63
C VAL A 92 -3.80 -0.41 -7.86
N ALA A 93 -3.46 -1.04 -6.73
CA ALA A 93 -2.30 -0.64 -5.92
C ALA A 93 -0.98 -0.72 -6.70
N LYS A 94 -0.77 -1.80 -7.46
CA LYS A 94 0.43 -1.97 -8.31
C LYS A 94 0.50 -0.91 -9.40
N THR A 95 -0.62 -0.62 -10.05
CA THR A 95 -0.69 0.38 -11.13
C THR A 95 -0.42 1.79 -10.59
N TRP A 96 -0.92 2.10 -9.39
CA TRP A 96 -0.61 3.34 -8.68
C TRP A 96 0.89 3.50 -8.43
N MET A 97 1.56 2.47 -7.90
CA MET A 97 3.02 2.50 -7.66
C MET A 97 3.83 2.67 -8.94
N GLN A 98 3.37 2.08 -10.04
CA GLN A 98 4.05 2.16 -11.35
C GLN A 98 3.89 3.54 -11.98
N LYS A 99 2.73 4.18 -11.83
CA LYS A 99 2.45 5.51 -12.36
C LYS A 99 2.95 6.62 -11.41
N ASN A 100 4.17 6.44 -10.93
CA ASN A 100 4.84 7.28 -9.94
C ASN A 100 4.69 8.78 -10.32
N GLY A 101 4.01 9.56 -9.47
CA GLY A 101 3.80 11.00 -9.68
C GLY A 101 2.43 11.45 -10.22
N ILE A 102 1.47 10.54 -10.41
CA ILE A 102 0.11 10.91 -10.84
C ILE A 102 -0.61 11.86 -9.89
N ALA A 103 -0.43 11.69 -8.59
CA ALA A 103 -1.10 12.50 -7.60
C ALA A 103 -0.10 12.91 -6.53
N LYS A 104 0.60 14.02 -6.78
CA LYS A 104 1.38 14.69 -5.74
C LYS A 104 0.45 14.92 -4.56
N ASN A 105 0.81 14.41 -3.40
CA ASN A 105 0.06 14.46 -2.15
C ASN A 105 -0.95 13.34 -1.88
N PHE A 106 -0.94 12.25 -2.64
CA PHE A 106 -1.79 11.10 -2.35
C PHE A 106 -0.97 9.81 -2.20
N ASP A 107 -1.39 8.97 -1.26
CA ASP A 107 -0.87 7.62 -1.03
C ASP A 107 -2.01 6.62 -1.11
N LEU A 108 -1.83 5.57 -1.92
CA LEU A 108 -2.78 4.49 -2.11
C LEU A 108 -2.18 3.17 -1.64
N ARG A 109 -2.87 2.48 -0.73
CA ARG A 109 -2.44 1.17 -0.22
C ARG A 109 -3.62 0.23 0.00
N GLN A 110 -3.36 -1.07 -0.04
CA GLN A 110 -4.32 -2.07 0.44
C GLN A 110 -4.47 -1.94 1.96
N THR A 111 -5.68 -2.21 2.47
CA THR A 111 -6.01 -2.07 3.88
C THR A 111 -6.98 -3.15 4.33
N ASN A 112 -6.95 -3.50 5.62
CA ASN A 112 -7.96 -4.34 6.27
C ASN A 112 -9.01 -3.50 7.01
N GLN A 113 -8.97 -2.18 6.90
CA GLN A 113 -9.94 -1.28 7.52
C GLN A 113 -11.36 -1.67 7.11
N ASP A 114 -12.25 -1.72 8.11
CA ASP A 114 -13.66 -1.99 7.90
C ASP A 114 -14.42 -0.70 7.55
N PHE A 115 -15.53 -0.84 6.83
CA PHE A 115 -16.43 0.27 6.52
C PHE A 115 -17.31 0.68 7.72
N TYR A 116 -17.48 -0.23 8.68
CA TYR A 116 -18.30 -0.02 9.88
C TYR A 116 -17.53 0.51 11.09
N ASP A 117 -16.20 0.47 11.04
CA ASP A 117 -15.35 1.10 12.06
C ASP A 117 -15.11 2.56 11.67
N ASP A 118 -15.47 3.48 12.58
CA ASP A 118 -15.30 4.94 12.42
C ASP A 118 -13.99 5.45 13.03
#